data_AF-A0A7Z9G9L8-F1
#
_entry.id   AF-A0A7Z9G9L8-F1
#
_cell.length_a   1.000
_cell.length_b   1.000
_cell.length_c   1.000
_cell.angle_alpha   90.00
_cell.angle_beta   90.00
_cell.angle_gamma   90.00
#
_symmetry.space_group_name_H-M   'P 1'
#
loop_
_entity.id
_entity.type
_entity.pdbx_description
1 polymer ?
#
loop_
_entity_poly.entity_id
_entity_poly.type
_entity_poly.pdbx_seq_one_letter_code
_entity_poly.pdbx_strand_id
1 'polypeptide(L)'
;MLGSAGVVVLNDTVDMAWAARWQTIFFEDETCGQCAPCRIGVRMVRQAIDRYIETGDPESLAHLEGVAWEMDEGSICGLGMTAALPLISAIKHFPIEFGPRQAKIEGVS
;
A
#
# COMPACT_ATOMS: atom_id res chain seq x y z
N MET A 1 -7.00 13.18 -6.38
CA MET A 1 -6.36 14.48 -6.04
C MET A 1 -5.27 14.77 -7.07
N LEU A 2 -5.00 16.04 -7.41
CA LEU A 2 -3.89 16.41 -8.32
C LEU A 2 -2.54 16.58 -7.58
N GLY A 3 -2.57 16.87 -6.27
CA GLY A 3 -1.37 16.94 -5.42
C GLY A 3 -0.36 18.00 -5.88
N SER A 4 0.93 17.66 -5.82
CA SER A 4 2.04 18.49 -6.28
C SER A 4 2.18 18.60 -7.80
N ALA A 5 1.26 18.00 -8.57
CA ALA A 5 1.36 17.80 -10.02
C ALA A 5 2.61 17.01 -10.48
N GLY A 6 3.27 16.29 -9.57
CA GLY A 6 4.30 15.32 -9.92
C GLY A 6 3.70 14.10 -10.62
N VAL A 7 4.32 13.66 -11.72
CA VAL A 7 3.88 12.50 -12.50
C VAL A 7 4.99 11.46 -12.51
N VAL A 8 4.66 10.25 -12.08
CA VAL A 8 5.51 9.06 -12.18
C VAL A 8 4.89 8.13 -13.21
N VAL A 9 5.67 7.74 -14.22
CA VAL A 9 5.23 6.84 -15.29
C VAL A 9 5.87 5.47 -15.09
N LEU A 10 5.04 4.44 -14.97
CA LEU A 10 5.45 3.03 -14.91
C LEU A 10 4.99 2.37 -16.21
N ASN A 11 5.85 1.54 -16.82
CA ASN A 11 5.49 0.74 -18.00
C ASN A 11 4.98 -0.64 -17.57
N ASP A 12 4.62 -1.46 -18.55
CA ASP A 12 4.11 -2.83 -18.40
C ASP A 12 5.14 -3.85 -17.87
N THR A 13 6.39 -3.45 -17.66
CA THR A 13 7.43 -4.31 -17.07
C THR A 13 7.48 -4.21 -15.55
N VAL A 14 6.76 -3.27 -14.95
CA VAL A 14 6.75 -3.03 -13.50
C VAL A 14 5.68 -3.90 -12.83
N ASP A 15 6.07 -4.57 -11.74
CA ASP A 15 5.15 -5.29 -10.86
C ASP A 15 4.42 -4.31 -9.94
N MET A 16 3.10 -4.16 -10.09
CA MET A 16 2.34 -3.16 -9.34
C MET A 16 2.31 -3.42 -7.83
N ALA A 17 2.42 -4.68 -7.40
CA ALA A 17 2.52 -5.00 -5.98
C ALA A 17 3.86 -4.54 -5.39
N TRP A 18 4.95 -4.67 -6.17
CA TRP A 18 6.27 -4.16 -5.79
C TRP A 18 6.27 -2.63 -5.72
N ALA A 19 5.68 -1.95 -6.71
CA ALA A 19 5.62 -0.49 -6.73
C ALA A 19 4.81 0.05 -5.55
N ALA A 20 3.63 -0.53 -5.28
CA ALA A 20 2.81 -0.19 -4.12
C ALA A 20 3.55 -0.48 -2.80
N ARG A 21 4.32 -1.58 -2.72
CA ARG A 21 5.12 -1.91 -1.54
C ARG A 21 6.11 -0.80 -1.17
N TRP A 22 6.83 -0.24 -2.14
CA TRP A 22 7.78 0.83 -1.86
C TRP A 22 7.12 2.11 -1.35
N GLN A 23 5.92 2.42 -1.84
CA GLN A 23 5.17 3.58 -1.34
C GLN A 23 4.74 3.38 0.11
N THR A 24 4.35 2.18 0.52
CA THR A 24 3.95 1.93 1.90
C THR A 24 5.15 1.90 2.86
N ILE A 25 6.33 1.46 2.40
CA ILE A 25 7.60 1.61 3.16
C ILE A 25 7.87 3.08 3.43
N PHE A 26 7.81 3.92 2.39
CA PHE A 26 7.99 5.37 2.54
C PHE A 26 7.03 5.97 3.57
N PHE A 27 5.74 5.63 3.53
CA PHE A 27 4.78 6.16 4.50
C PHE A 27 4.94 5.62 5.93
N GLU A 28 5.42 4.38 6.11
CA GLU A 28 5.78 3.86 7.44
C GLU A 28 7.03 4.58 8.00
N ASP A 29 8.03 4.84 7.16
CA ASP A 29 9.26 5.53 7.58
C ASP A 29 9.04 7.03 7.85
N GLU A 30 8.17 7.70 7.08
CA GLU A 30 7.91 9.15 7.16
C GLU A 30 6.74 9.52 8.08
N THR A 31 6.08 8.55 8.71
CA THR A 31 5.06 8.88 9.71
C THR A 31 5.69 9.57 10.91
N CYS A 32 5.12 10.70 11.35
CA CYS A 32 5.55 11.35 12.60
C CYS A 32 5.10 10.59 13.85
N GLY A 33 4.20 9.60 13.71
CA GLY A 33 3.74 8.75 14.80
C GLY A 33 2.76 9.39 15.81
N GLN A 34 2.28 10.60 15.56
CA GLN A 34 1.46 11.36 16.53
C GLN A 34 0.04 10.80 16.71
N CYS A 35 -0.66 10.47 15.62
CA CYS A 35 -2.02 9.91 15.68
C CYS A 35 -1.99 8.38 15.53
N ALA A 36 -2.76 7.68 16.37
CA ALA A 36 -2.86 6.23 16.37
C ALA A 36 -3.32 5.64 15.02
N PRO A 37 -4.37 6.15 14.35
CA PRO A 37 -4.82 5.59 13.06
C PRO A 37 -3.72 5.65 12.00
N CYS A 38 -2.96 6.75 11.90
CA CYS A 38 -1.81 6.81 11.00
C CYS A 38 -0.68 5.85 11.45
N ARG A 39 -0.18 5.98 12.69
CA ARG A 39 1.00 5.21 13.17
C ARG A 39 0.79 3.70 13.07
N ILE A 40 -0.41 3.23 13.39
CA ILE A 40 -0.74 1.80 13.38
C ILE A 40 -1.17 1.39 11.97
N GLY A 41 -2.01 2.20 11.31
CA GLY A 41 -2.55 1.90 9.99
C GLY A 41 -1.48 1.76 8.91
N VAL A 42 -0.50 2.66 8.84
CA VAL A 42 0.59 2.55 7.82
C VAL A 42 1.36 1.24 7.95
N ARG A 43 1.62 0.78 9.18
CA ARG A 43 2.26 -0.51 9.45
C ARG A 43 1.36 -1.68 9.07
N MET A 44 0.06 -1.64 9.36
CA MET A 44 -0.88 -2.68 8.93
C MET A 44 -0.92 -2.77 7.40
N VAL A 45 -0.94 -1.63 6.71
CA VAL A 45 -0.91 -1.55 5.25
C VAL A 45 0.38 -2.17 4.70
N ARG A 46 1.55 -1.81 5.24
CA ARG A 46 2.86 -2.40 4.89
C ARG A 46 2.88 -3.92 5.08
N GLN A 47 2.44 -4.39 6.25
CA GLN A 47 2.44 -5.81 6.60
C GLN A 47 1.51 -6.63 5.71
N ALA A 48 0.34 -6.08 5.34
CA ALA A 48 -0.60 -6.73 4.43
C ALA A 48 0.02 -6.99 3.06
N ILE A 49 0.70 -5.99 2.48
CA ILE A 49 1.34 -6.13 1.17
C ILE A 49 2.63 -6.96 1.23
N ASP A 50 3.41 -6.93 2.33
CA ASP A 50 4.51 -7.89 2.54
C ASP A 50 3.97 -9.32 2.53
N ARG A 51 2.96 -9.59 3.36
CA ARG A 51 2.36 -10.92 3.45
C ARG A 51 1.81 -11.37 2.10
N TYR A 52 1.10 -10.49 1.36
CA TYR A 52 0.62 -10.80 0.02
C TYR A 52 1.75 -11.19 -0.95
N ILE A 53 2.89 -10.49 -0.90
CA ILE A 53 4.04 -10.79 -1.76
C ILE A 53 4.71 -12.11 -1.36
N GLU A 54 4.78 -12.39 -0.07
CA GLU A 54 5.38 -13.62 0.48
C GLU A 54 4.51 -14.86 0.26
N THR A 55 3.20 -14.76 0.43
CA THR A 55 2.30 -15.92 0.38
C THR A 55 1.59 -16.07 -0.96
N GLY A 56 1.45 -14.97 -1.70
CA GLY A 56 0.63 -14.89 -2.89
C GLY A 56 -0.88 -14.95 -2.65
N ASP A 57 -1.31 -14.82 -1.39
CA ASP A 57 -2.71 -14.93 -0.96
C ASP A 57 -3.40 -13.55 -0.90
N PRO A 58 -4.37 -13.26 -1.80
CA PRO A 58 -5.10 -11.99 -1.82
C PRO A 58 -5.91 -11.71 -0.55
N GLU A 59 -6.26 -12.74 0.24
CA GLU A 59 -6.99 -12.55 1.50
C GLU A 59 -6.21 -11.67 2.48
N SER A 60 -4.87 -11.67 2.38
CA SER A 60 -3.98 -10.79 3.16
C SER A 60 -4.30 -9.30 3.00
N LEU A 61 -4.95 -8.91 1.89
CA LEU A 61 -5.30 -7.52 1.54
C LEU A 61 -6.75 -7.15 1.91
N ALA A 62 -7.58 -8.11 2.34
CA ALA A 62 -9.04 -7.94 2.44
C ALA A 62 -9.48 -6.85 3.44
N HIS A 63 -8.68 -6.60 4.48
CA HIS A 63 -9.01 -5.64 5.54
C HIS A 63 -8.60 -4.20 5.21
N LEU A 64 -7.92 -3.97 4.07
CA LEU A 64 -7.28 -2.69 3.78
C LEU A 64 -8.27 -1.55 3.51
N GLU A 65 -9.45 -1.82 2.96
CA GLU A 65 -10.47 -0.76 2.77
C GLU A 65 -10.91 -0.16 4.10
N GLY A 66 -11.13 -0.99 5.12
CA GLY A 66 -11.48 -0.53 6.47
C GLY A 66 -10.33 0.24 7.12
N VAL A 67 -9.09 -0.26 7.00
CA VAL A 67 -7.90 0.44 7.51
C VAL A 67 -7.74 1.80 6.82
N ALA A 68 -7.93 1.87 5.51
CA ALA A 68 -7.83 3.11 4.75
C ALA A 68 -8.88 4.13 5.20
N TRP A 69 -10.11 3.70 5.45
CA TRP A 69 -11.17 4.58 5.95
C TRP A 69 -10.87 5.11 7.36
N GLU A 70 -10.42 4.25 8.28
CA GLU A 70 -10.02 4.67 9.64
C GLU A 70 -8.81 5.63 9.61
N MET A 71 -7.88 5.43 8.69
CA MET A 71 -6.76 6.32 8.45
C MET A 71 -7.22 7.68 7.90
N ASP A 72 -8.17 7.70 6.97
CA ASP A 72 -8.72 8.92 6.38
C ASP A 72 -9.44 9.78 7.43
N GLU A 73 -10.41 9.20 8.14
CA GLU A 73 -11.24 9.93 9.10
C GLU A 73 -10.51 10.21 10.43
N GLY A 74 -9.60 9.33 10.84
CA GLY A 74 -8.96 9.38 12.16
C GLY A 74 -7.63 10.15 12.21
N SER A 75 -7.01 10.45 11.07
CA SER A 75 -5.69 11.09 11.04
C SER A 75 -5.76 12.61 11.16
N ILE A 76 -4.75 13.20 11.82
CA ILE A 76 -4.71 14.65 12.09
C ILE A 76 -4.17 15.44 10.89
N CYS A 77 -3.43 14.80 9.97
CA CYS A 77 -2.82 15.47 8.82
C CYS A 77 -2.94 14.66 7.53
N GLY A 78 -2.65 15.32 6.41
CA GLY A 78 -2.80 14.75 5.07
C GLY A 78 -1.95 13.50 4.79
N LEU A 79 -0.80 13.33 5.46
CA LEU A 79 -0.03 12.08 5.33
C LEU A 79 -0.85 10.89 5.82
N GLY A 80 -1.38 10.97 7.04
CA GLY A 80 -2.16 9.87 7.61
C GLY A 80 -3.44 9.60 6.80
N MET A 81 -4.10 10.66 6.32
CA MET A 81 -5.31 10.53 5.51
C MET A 81 -5.08 9.82 4.17
N THR A 82 -3.88 9.96 3.60
CA THR A 82 -3.62 9.52 2.21
C THR A 82 -2.66 8.34 2.09
N ALA A 83 -1.97 7.94 3.17
CA ALA A 83 -0.91 6.94 3.13
C ALA A 83 -1.35 5.54 2.64
N ALA A 84 -2.63 5.19 2.81
CA ALA A 84 -3.16 3.91 2.30
C ALA A 84 -3.53 3.95 0.80
N LEU A 85 -3.78 5.14 0.24
CA LEU A 85 -4.31 5.31 -1.11
C LEU A 85 -3.46 4.69 -2.23
N PRO A 86 -2.12 4.68 -2.19
CA PRO A 86 -1.35 4.08 -3.27
C PRO A 86 -1.66 2.58 -3.43
N LEU A 87 -1.76 1.82 -2.33
CA LEU A 87 -2.09 0.41 -2.39
C LEU A 87 -3.57 0.17 -2.75
N ILE A 88 -4.49 0.90 -2.12
CA ILE A 88 -5.94 0.76 -2.40
C ILE A 88 -6.25 1.08 -3.88
N SER A 89 -5.65 2.16 -4.40
CA SER A 89 -5.85 2.54 -5.81
C SER A 89 -5.19 1.54 -6.76
N ALA A 90 -4.02 1.00 -6.43
CA ALA A 90 -3.39 -0.06 -7.22
C ALA A 90 -4.28 -1.31 -7.30
N ILE A 91 -4.82 -1.78 -6.18
CA ILE A 91 -5.76 -2.92 -6.15
C ILE A 91 -7.00 -2.63 -6.99
N LYS A 92 -7.58 -1.43 -6.84
CA LYS A 92 -8.79 -1.02 -7.56
C LYS A 92 -8.60 -0.94 -9.07
N HIS A 93 -7.47 -0.41 -9.53
CA HIS A 93 -7.23 -0.14 -10.95
C HIS A 93 -6.47 -1.26 -11.68
N PHE A 94 -5.73 -2.08 -10.95
CA PHE A 94 -4.97 -3.22 -11.49
C PHE A 94 -5.36 -4.54 -10.81
N PRO A 95 -6.65 -4.89 -10.68
CA PRO A 95 -7.10 -6.03 -9.87
C PRO A 95 -6.51 -7.37 -10.32
N ILE A 96 -6.16 -7.51 -11.60
CA ILE A 96 -5.52 -8.71 -12.16
C ILE A 96 -4.13 -8.94 -11.54
N GLU A 97 -3.38 -7.86 -11.25
CA GLU A 97 -2.05 -7.94 -10.65
C GLU A 97 -2.06 -8.26 -9.15
N PHE A 98 -3.23 -8.14 -8.50
CA PHE A 98 -3.44 -8.44 -7.08
C PHE A 98 -4.19 -9.77 -6.85
N GLY A 99 -4.30 -10.62 -7.88
CA GLY A 99 -4.85 -11.97 -7.77
C GLY A 99 -3.88 -12.95 -7.09
N PRO A 100 -4.25 -14.24 -6.98
CA PRO A 100 -3.35 -15.27 -6.49
C PRO A 100 -2.07 -15.33 -7.33
N ARG A 101 -0.91 -15.31 -6.69
CA ARG A 101 0.39 -15.34 -7.38
C ARG A 101 1.33 -16.37 -6.76
N GLN A 102 2.32 -16.83 -7.53
CA GLN A 102 3.41 -17.61 -6.93
C GLN A 102 4.25 -16.68 -6.03
N ALA A 103 4.47 -17.10 -4.79
CA ALA A 103 5.40 -16.46 -3.88
C ALA A 103 6.75 -16.28 -4.58
N LYS A 104 7.24 -15.04 -4.71
CA LYS A 104 8.59 -14.79 -5.21
C LYS A 104 9.55 -15.21 -4.10
N ILE A 105 10.16 -16.39 -4.25
CA ILE A 105 11.29 -16.81 -3.42
C ILE A 105 12.45 -15.85 -3.74
N GLU A 106 12.92 -15.11 -2.74
CA GLU A 106 14.06 -14.19 -2.90
C GLU A 106 15.25 -14.94 -3.52
N GLY A 107 15.67 -14.55 -4.74
CA GLY A 107 16.83 -15.13 -5.41
C GLY A 107 16.75 -15.32 -6.93
N VAL A 108 15.63 -15.02 -7.59
CA VAL A 108 15.57 -15.01 -9.06
C VAL A 108 15.38 -13.59 -9.56
N SER A 109 16.49 -13.04 -10.05
CA SER A 109 16.67 -11.78 -10.79
C SER A 109 15.84 -11.71 -12.05
#